data_AF-N1UK40-F1
#
_entry.id   AF-N1UK40-F1
#
_cell.length_a   1.000
_cell.length_b   1.000
_cell.length_c   1.000
_cell.angle_alpha   90.00
_cell.angle_beta   90.00
_cell.angle_gamma   90.00
#
_symmetry.space_group_name_H-M   'P 1'
#
loop_
_entity.id
_entity.type
_entity.pdbx_description
1 polymer ?
#
loop_
_entity_poly.entity_id
_entity_poly.type
_entity_poly.pdbx_seq_one_letter_code
_entity_poly.pdbx_strand_id
1 'polypeptide(L)'
;MKVVRKNDIVTPEDLITNLKTHTQQIVTELGKGSEPARKAASALTNISWEEVFIETVSQLDAHWKDFKTQTEEELSGVLFFWNDLEGDVGLSSCFVTGNNDPKDLLNEFEGGEPAVDFDFVFSKVVPTEACEEDIHSRVRNDLLDVVFEKALSLSLSRSEFLKIKKQTLFIFIDPTHTMIILQSSCSK
;
A
#
# COMPACT_ATOMS: atom_id res chain seq x y z
N MET A 1 6.23 -26.18 -18.38
CA MET A 1 7.19 -25.76 -17.34
C MET A 1 6.43 -24.95 -16.30
N LYS A 2 6.29 -25.45 -15.07
CA LYS A 2 5.75 -24.65 -13.96
C LYS A 2 6.86 -23.73 -13.49
N VAL A 3 6.74 -22.42 -13.75
CA VAL A 3 7.58 -21.42 -13.09
C VAL A 3 7.14 -21.38 -11.64
N VAL A 4 7.85 -22.08 -10.76
CA VAL A 4 7.74 -21.86 -9.33
C VAL A 4 8.52 -20.57 -9.07
N ARG A 5 7.84 -19.41 -9.11
CA ARG A 5 8.40 -18.22 -8.46
C ARG A 5 8.44 -18.54 -6.99
N LYS A 6 9.64 -18.82 -6.47
CA LYS A 6 9.84 -18.87 -5.02
C LYS A 6 9.84 -17.43 -4.56
N ASN A 7 8.67 -16.82 -4.42
CA ASN A 7 8.57 -15.51 -3.77
C ASN A 7 9.11 -15.71 -2.35
N ASP A 8 10.18 -14.99 -2.05
CA ASP A 8 10.86 -14.96 -0.75
C ASP A 8 10.11 -14.07 0.27
N ILE A 9 8.94 -13.57 -0.13
CA ILE A 9 8.02 -12.79 0.69
C ILE A 9 7.38 -13.76 1.69
N VAL A 10 7.73 -13.58 2.96
CA VAL A 10 7.10 -14.28 4.08
C VAL A 10 6.05 -13.36 4.68
N THR A 11 4.80 -13.81 4.66
CA THR A 11 3.68 -13.06 5.20
C THR A 11 3.68 -13.12 6.74
N PRO A 12 3.61 -11.99 7.45
CA PRO A 12 3.54 -11.99 8.91
C PRO A 12 2.26 -12.65 9.43
N GLU A 13 2.37 -13.62 10.34
CA GLU A 13 1.21 -14.34 10.89
C GLU A 13 0.26 -13.44 11.69
N ASP A 14 0.82 -12.44 12.37
CA ASP A 14 0.09 -11.42 13.13
C ASP A 14 -0.76 -10.54 12.19
N LEU A 15 -0.22 -10.16 11.03
CA LEU A 15 -0.96 -9.43 10.00
C LEU A 15 -2.18 -10.24 9.52
N ILE A 16 -1.99 -11.51 9.17
CA ILE A 16 -3.09 -12.35 8.68
C ILE A 16 -4.16 -12.56 9.73
N THR A 17 -3.76 -12.75 10.98
CA THR A 17 -4.70 -12.89 12.10
C THR A 17 -5.49 -11.60 12.31
N ASN A 18 -4.83 -10.45 12.25
CA ASN A 18 -5.46 -9.12 12.36
C ASN A 18 -6.46 -8.89 11.22
N LEU A 19 -6.06 -9.10 9.96
CA LEU A 19 -6.92 -8.90 8.79
C LEU A 19 -8.14 -9.83 8.80
N LYS A 20 -7.98 -11.09 9.20
CA LYS A 20 -9.11 -12.02 9.37
C LYS A 20 -10.09 -11.53 10.43
N THR A 21 -9.59 -10.96 11.52
CA THR A 21 -10.43 -10.42 12.61
C THR A 21 -11.24 -9.23 12.12
N HIS A 22 -10.60 -8.24 11.49
CA HIS A 22 -11.29 -7.06 10.93
C HIS A 22 -12.26 -7.44 9.81
N THR A 23 -11.88 -8.39 8.95
CA THR A 23 -12.78 -8.94 7.91
C THR A 23 -14.05 -9.51 8.53
N GLN A 24 -13.93 -10.31 9.59
CA GLN A 24 -15.11 -10.89 10.27
C GLN A 24 -16.00 -9.83 10.91
N GLN A 25 -15.44 -8.75 11.44
CA GLN A 25 -16.20 -7.62 11.97
C GLN A 25 -17.00 -6.95 10.86
N ILE A 26 -16.34 -6.57 9.75
CA ILE A 26 -16.99 -5.95 8.59
C ILE A 26 -18.09 -6.88 8.02
N VAL A 27 -17.81 -8.17 7.86
CA VAL A 27 -18.78 -9.16 7.37
C VAL A 27 -20.00 -9.27 8.29
N THR A 28 -19.81 -9.20 9.61
CA THR A 28 -20.90 -9.26 10.59
C THR A 28 -21.78 -8.00 10.54
N GLU A 29 -21.17 -6.84 10.35
CA GLU A 29 -21.86 -5.56 10.22
C GLU A 29 -22.66 -5.48 8.90
N LEU A 30 -21.99 -5.74 7.77
CA LEU A 30 -22.59 -5.71 6.44
C LEU A 30 -23.60 -6.84 6.19
N GLY A 31 -23.43 -7.99 6.85
CA GLY A 31 -24.32 -9.15 6.72
C GLY A 31 -25.77 -8.88 7.12
N LYS A 32 -26.03 -7.78 7.85
CA LYS A 32 -27.36 -7.33 8.27
C LYS A 32 -27.91 -6.19 7.41
N GLY A 33 -27.15 -5.73 6.41
CA GLY A 33 -27.45 -4.58 5.57
C GLY A 33 -28.28 -4.91 4.33
N SER A 34 -28.13 -4.05 3.32
CA SER A 34 -28.75 -4.16 2.00
C SER A 34 -28.34 -5.45 1.25
N GLU A 35 -28.94 -5.70 0.08
CA GLU A 35 -28.47 -6.77 -0.81
C GLU A 35 -27.03 -6.51 -1.32
N PRO A 36 -26.66 -5.31 -1.80
CA PRO A 36 -25.28 -4.96 -2.11
C PRO A 36 -24.31 -5.19 -0.93
N ALA A 37 -24.67 -4.77 0.28
CA ALA A 37 -23.85 -4.96 1.48
C ALA A 37 -23.56 -6.43 1.76
N ARG A 38 -24.58 -7.28 1.66
CA ARG A 38 -24.46 -8.73 1.86
C ARG A 38 -23.62 -9.40 0.77
N LYS A 39 -23.71 -8.94 -0.48
CA LYS A 39 -22.84 -9.41 -1.58
C LYS A 39 -21.37 -9.05 -1.31
N ALA A 40 -21.09 -7.81 -0.89
CA ALA A 40 -19.75 -7.38 -0.52
C ALA A 40 -19.18 -8.18 0.66
N ALA A 41 -19.99 -8.41 1.70
CA ALA A 41 -19.63 -9.25 2.84
C ALA A 41 -19.26 -10.67 2.39
N SER A 42 -20.07 -11.26 1.50
CA SER A 42 -19.79 -12.57 0.93
C SER A 42 -18.47 -12.58 0.15
N ALA A 43 -18.23 -11.56 -0.70
CA ALA A 43 -16.98 -11.43 -1.45
C ALA A 43 -15.76 -11.31 -0.53
N LEU A 44 -15.85 -10.50 0.53
CA LEU A 44 -14.78 -10.31 1.52
C LEU A 44 -14.33 -11.61 2.18
N THR A 45 -15.25 -12.53 2.48
CA THR A 45 -14.88 -13.82 3.08
C THR A 45 -14.01 -14.70 2.18
N ASN A 46 -13.98 -14.42 0.88
CA ASN A 46 -13.19 -15.15 -0.11
C ASN A 46 -11.84 -14.49 -0.45
N ILE A 47 -11.52 -13.34 0.16
CA ILE A 47 -10.25 -12.67 -0.07
C ILE A 47 -9.11 -13.44 0.60
N SER A 48 -8.07 -13.76 -0.18
CA SER A 48 -6.81 -14.28 0.34
C SER A 48 -5.90 -13.12 0.74
N TRP A 49 -5.91 -12.73 2.02
CA TRP A 49 -5.06 -11.66 2.53
C TRP A 49 -3.56 -11.92 2.36
N GLU A 50 -3.16 -13.19 2.28
CA GLU A 50 -1.79 -13.57 1.97
C GLU A 50 -1.41 -13.20 0.53
N GLU A 51 -2.29 -13.50 -0.44
CA GLU A 51 -2.06 -13.12 -1.84
C GLU A 51 -2.09 -11.61 -2.02
N VAL A 52 -3.02 -10.91 -1.37
CA VAL A 52 -3.08 -9.44 -1.39
C VAL A 52 -1.77 -8.85 -0.88
N PHE A 53 -1.25 -9.32 0.27
CA PHE A 53 0.01 -8.85 0.83
C PHE A 53 1.20 -9.10 -0.11
N ILE A 54 1.31 -10.31 -0.65
CA ILE A 54 2.41 -10.67 -1.57
C ILE A 54 2.37 -9.80 -2.83
N GLU A 55 1.18 -9.55 -3.38
CA GLU A 55 1.00 -8.70 -4.55
C GLU A 55 1.38 -7.25 -4.24
N THR A 56 0.95 -6.69 -3.11
CA THR A 56 1.31 -5.33 -2.68
C THR A 56 2.83 -5.16 -2.54
N VAL A 57 3.52 -6.11 -1.91
CA VAL A 57 4.99 -6.08 -1.80
C VAL A 57 5.64 -6.16 -3.18
N SER A 58 5.09 -6.96 -4.09
CA SER A 58 5.61 -7.12 -5.45
C SER A 58 5.46 -5.84 -6.28
N GLN A 59 4.33 -5.14 -6.15
CA GLN A 59 4.11 -3.85 -6.78
C GLN A 59 5.06 -2.77 -6.22
N LEU A 60 5.25 -2.72 -4.90
CA LEU A 60 6.21 -1.79 -4.29
C LEU A 60 7.66 -2.06 -4.74
N ASP A 61 8.08 -3.32 -4.81
CA ASP A 61 9.41 -3.68 -5.32
C ASP A 61 9.59 -3.24 -6.79
N ALA A 62 8.55 -3.37 -7.62
CA ALA A 62 8.56 -2.87 -9.00
C ALA A 62 8.67 -1.34 -9.03
N HIS A 63 7.90 -0.66 -8.19
CA HIS A 63 7.92 0.79 -8.06
C HIS A 63 9.30 1.36 -7.70
N TRP A 64 9.98 0.75 -6.72
CA TRP A 64 11.35 1.12 -6.35
C TRP A 64 12.36 0.88 -7.47
N LYS A 65 12.18 -0.20 -8.21
CA LYS A 65 13.02 -0.51 -9.36
C LYS A 65 12.83 0.55 -10.45
N ASP A 66 11.60 0.94 -10.73
CA ASP A 66 11.29 1.92 -11.75
C ASP A 66 11.84 3.30 -11.38
N PHE A 67 11.65 3.76 -10.14
CA PHE A 67 12.30 4.97 -9.63
C PHE A 67 13.81 4.98 -9.89
N LYS A 68 14.51 3.90 -9.53
CA LYS A 68 15.96 3.78 -9.73
C LYS A 68 16.37 3.86 -11.20
N THR A 69 15.52 3.41 -12.12
CA THR A 69 15.82 3.49 -13.56
C THR A 69 15.60 4.90 -14.14
N GLN A 70 14.79 5.72 -13.48
CA GLN A 70 14.41 7.05 -13.96
C GLN A 70 15.30 8.16 -13.42
N THR A 71 15.94 7.98 -12.26
CA THR A 71 16.82 8.99 -11.66
C THR A 71 18.10 8.40 -11.08
N GLU A 72 19.19 9.16 -11.20
CA GLU A 72 20.48 8.88 -10.54
C GLU A 72 20.64 9.67 -9.22
N GLU A 73 19.69 10.54 -8.90
CA GLU A 73 19.72 11.41 -7.73
C GLU A 73 19.45 10.65 -6.43
N GLU A 74 19.87 11.24 -5.31
CA GLU A 74 19.66 10.66 -3.99
C GLU A 74 18.23 10.91 -3.54
N LEU A 75 17.52 9.82 -3.28
CA LEU A 75 16.17 9.85 -2.74
C LEU A 75 16.20 10.41 -1.30
N SER A 76 15.36 11.41 -1.04
CA SER A 76 15.28 12.08 0.25
C SER A 76 13.87 12.14 0.84
N GLY A 77 12.84 12.10 -0.01
CA GLY A 77 11.44 12.08 0.41
C GLY A 77 10.58 11.15 -0.45
N VAL A 78 9.65 10.43 0.19
CA VAL A 78 8.52 9.78 -0.50
C VAL A 78 7.23 10.11 0.24
N LEU A 79 6.19 10.52 -0.46
CA LEU A 79 4.83 10.64 0.06
C LEU A 79 3.95 9.62 -0.63
N PHE A 80 3.25 8.79 0.13
CA PHE A 80 2.19 7.91 -0.36
C PHE A 80 0.83 8.46 0.03
N PHE A 81 -0.11 8.42 -0.92
CA PHE A 81 -1.47 8.91 -0.73
C PHE A 81 -2.42 8.13 -1.65
N TRP A 82 -3.67 8.02 -1.23
CA TRP A 82 -4.68 7.37 -2.04
C TRP A 82 -5.07 8.26 -3.22
N ASN A 83 -5.21 7.66 -4.40
CA ASN A 83 -5.51 8.38 -5.63
C ASN A 83 -7.00 8.70 -5.75
N ASP A 84 -7.38 9.92 -5.39
CA ASP A 84 -8.77 10.41 -5.45
C ASP A 84 -9.27 10.68 -6.89
N LEU A 85 -8.38 10.66 -7.89
CA LEU A 85 -8.72 10.92 -9.29
C LEU A 85 -9.23 9.66 -10.02
N GLU A 86 -8.78 8.46 -9.62
CA GLU A 86 -9.08 7.19 -10.30
C GLU A 86 -9.96 6.27 -9.45
N GLY A 87 -10.95 6.83 -8.77
CA GLY A 87 -11.94 6.05 -8.01
C GLY A 87 -11.43 5.52 -6.67
N ASP A 88 -10.30 6.03 -6.16
CA ASP A 88 -9.78 5.74 -4.81
C ASP A 88 -9.43 4.26 -4.58
N VAL A 89 -9.08 3.53 -5.66
CA VAL A 89 -8.79 2.09 -5.62
C VAL A 89 -7.30 1.76 -5.47
N GLY A 90 -6.43 2.75 -5.32
CA GLY A 90 -4.99 2.54 -5.26
C GLY A 90 -4.23 3.70 -4.63
N LEU A 91 -2.95 3.45 -4.34
CA LEU A 91 -2.01 4.41 -3.78
C LEU A 91 -1.09 4.93 -4.87
N SER A 92 -0.94 6.25 -4.90
CA SER A 92 0.08 6.96 -5.65
C SER A 92 1.22 7.39 -4.73
N SER A 93 2.33 7.78 -5.34
CA SER A 93 3.44 8.37 -4.60
C SER A 93 4.11 9.54 -5.31
N CYS A 94 4.62 10.47 -4.51
CA CYS A 94 5.51 11.54 -4.96
C CYS A 94 6.91 11.29 -4.42
N PHE A 95 7.91 11.61 -5.24
CA PHE A 95 9.32 11.50 -4.88
C PHE A 95 9.96 12.88 -4.77
N VAL A 96 10.83 13.04 -3.78
CA VAL A 96 11.72 14.20 -3.68
C VAL A 96 13.16 13.70 -3.59
N THR A 97 14.02 14.38 -4.34
CA THR A 97 15.45 14.12 -4.41
C THR A 97 16.23 15.37 -4.04
N GLY A 98 17.42 15.22 -3.47
CA GLY A 98 18.36 16.32 -3.24
C GLY A 98 18.05 17.30 -2.09
N ASN A 99 16.83 17.34 -1.55
CA ASN A 99 16.50 18.12 -0.33
C ASN A 99 16.35 17.22 0.90
N ASN A 100 17.04 17.52 2.00
CA ASN A 100 17.00 16.73 3.24
C ASN A 100 16.39 17.47 4.45
N ASP A 101 15.74 18.63 4.26
CA ASP A 101 14.97 19.29 5.32
C ASP A 101 13.51 18.78 5.35
N PRO A 102 13.08 18.07 6.40
CA PRO A 102 11.73 17.53 6.48
C PRO A 102 10.62 18.58 6.45
N LYS A 103 10.90 19.84 6.82
CA LYS A 103 9.91 20.93 6.75
C LYS A 103 9.69 21.44 5.34
N ASP A 104 10.72 21.35 4.51
CA ASP A 104 10.67 21.78 3.12
C ASP A 104 10.09 20.66 2.24
N LEU A 105 10.42 19.40 2.53
CA LEU A 105 9.93 18.22 1.79
C LEU A 105 8.41 18.18 1.62
N LEU A 106 7.65 18.54 2.66
CA LEU A 106 6.18 18.55 2.59
C LEU A 106 5.62 19.51 1.52
N ASN A 107 6.38 20.54 1.14
CA ASN A 107 5.98 21.50 0.11
C ASN A 107 6.57 21.17 -1.28
N GLU A 108 7.41 20.13 -1.37
CA GLU A 108 8.12 19.75 -2.61
C GLU A 108 7.52 18.52 -3.30
N PHE A 109 6.56 17.85 -2.66
CA PHE A 109 5.83 16.76 -3.30
C PHE A 109 4.91 17.33 -4.40
N GLU A 110 5.32 17.17 -5.65
CA GLU A 110 4.53 17.52 -6.83
C GLU A 110 4.21 16.28 -7.67
N GLY A 111 2.99 16.25 -8.22
CA GLY A 111 2.54 15.16 -9.10
C GLY A 111 2.04 13.93 -8.33
N GLY A 112 2.35 12.75 -8.85
CA GLY A 112 1.94 11.47 -8.27
C GLY A 112 1.98 10.36 -9.31
N GLU A 113 2.84 9.37 -9.09
CA GLU A 113 2.91 8.17 -9.93
C GLU A 113 2.20 7.01 -9.22
N PRO A 114 1.43 6.17 -9.93
CA PRO A 114 0.81 4.98 -9.35
C PRO A 114 1.86 4.06 -8.72
N ALA A 115 1.65 3.69 -7.46
CA ALA A 115 2.58 2.84 -6.71
C ALA A 115 1.98 1.47 -6.37
N VAL A 116 0.71 1.43 -5.98
CA VAL A 116 -0.03 0.18 -5.70
C VAL A 116 -1.45 0.31 -6.22
N ASP A 117 -1.85 -0.62 -7.07
CA ASP A 117 -3.22 -0.79 -7.55
C ASP A 117 -3.92 -1.89 -6.75
N PHE A 118 -5.00 -1.55 -6.02
CA PHE A 118 -5.84 -2.48 -5.28
C PHE A 118 -7.17 -2.77 -5.99
N ASP A 119 -7.36 -2.42 -7.26
CA ASP A 119 -8.57 -2.74 -8.00
C ASP A 119 -8.83 -4.26 -8.02
N PHE A 120 -7.78 -5.09 -7.95
CA PHE A 120 -7.91 -6.54 -7.82
C PHE A 120 -8.60 -7.01 -6.52
N VAL A 121 -8.80 -6.12 -5.54
CA VAL A 121 -9.64 -6.29 -4.35
C VAL A 121 -10.96 -5.54 -4.52
N PHE A 122 -10.91 -4.25 -4.87
CA PHE A 122 -12.11 -3.41 -4.97
C PHE A 122 -13.11 -3.93 -6.00
N SER A 123 -12.66 -4.33 -7.20
CA SER A 123 -13.51 -4.92 -8.25
C SER A 123 -14.25 -6.19 -7.82
N LYS A 124 -13.79 -6.88 -6.76
CA LYS A 124 -14.44 -8.08 -6.21
C LYS A 124 -15.42 -7.74 -5.10
N VAL A 125 -15.09 -6.74 -4.28
CA VAL A 125 -15.78 -6.48 -3.01
C VAL A 125 -16.80 -5.35 -3.13
N VAL A 126 -16.46 -4.27 -3.81
CA VAL A 126 -17.31 -3.08 -3.87
C VAL A 126 -18.31 -3.23 -5.02
N PRO A 127 -19.63 -3.30 -4.73
CA PRO A 127 -20.64 -3.48 -5.77
C PRO A 127 -20.69 -2.26 -6.70
N THR A 128 -20.70 -2.50 -8.01
CA THR A 128 -20.86 -1.44 -9.03
C THR A 128 -22.27 -0.83 -9.06
N GLU A 129 -23.26 -1.55 -8.52
CA GLU A 129 -24.69 -1.22 -8.61
C GLU A 129 -25.18 -0.29 -7.48
N ALA A 130 -24.38 -0.06 -6.43
CA ALA A 130 -24.71 0.83 -5.33
C ALA A 130 -23.44 1.48 -4.76
N CYS A 131 -23.43 2.81 -4.71
CA CYS A 131 -22.41 3.57 -4.01
C CYS A 131 -22.60 3.39 -2.50
N GLU A 132 -22.13 2.27 -1.96
CA GLU A 132 -22.00 2.11 -0.51
C GLU A 132 -20.60 2.60 -0.11
N GLU A 133 -20.48 3.94 0.01
CA GLU A 133 -19.27 4.63 0.47
C GLU A 133 -18.72 4.02 1.78
N ASP A 134 -19.62 3.49 2.62
CA ASP A 134 -19.28 2.77 3.84
C ASP A 134 -18.43 1.52 3.57
N ILE A 135 -18.74 0.71 2.54
CA ILE A 135 -17.95 -0.50 2.23
C ILE A 135 -16.58 -0.10 1.72
N HIS A 136 -16.54 0.85 0.78
CA HIS A 136 -15.29 1.29 0.18
C HIS A 136 -14.31 1.77 1.27
N SER A 137 -14.79 2.67 2.13
CA SER A 137 -14.00 3.23 3.23
C SER A 137 -13.55 2.16 4.24
N ARG A 138 -14.40 1.17 4.55
CA ARG A 138 -14.02 0.08 5.46
C ARG A 138 -12.99 -0.86 4.85
N VAL A 139 -13.11 -1.19 3.57
CA VAL A 139 -12.10 -2.01 2.86
C VAL A 139 -10.76 -1.27 2.81
N ARG A 140 -10.79 0.02 2.49
CA ARG A 140 -9.62 0.88 2.47
C ARG A 140 -8.95 0.96 3.85
N ASN A 141 -9.65 1.53 4.82
CA ASN A 141 -9.05 1.97 6.08
C ASN A 141 -8.77 0.81 7.05
N ASP A 142 -9.68 -0.17 7.13
CA ASP A 142 -9.55 -1.24 8.13
C ASP A 142 -8.69 -2.41 7.64
N LEU A 143 -8.48 -2.54 6.33
CA LEU A 143 -7.83 -3.70 5.72
C LEU A 143 -6.65 -3.30 4.84
N LEU A 144 -6.87 -2.50 3.80
CA LEU A 144 -5.83 -2.22 2.80
C LEU A 144 -4.74 -1.27 3.31
N ASP A 145 -5.07 -0.28 4.14
CA ASP A 145 -4.07 0.55 4.82
C ASP A 145 -3.15 -0.32 5.70
N VAL A 146 -3.72 -1.27 6.43
CA VAL A 146 -2.97 -2.20 7.29
C VAL A 146 -2.06 -3.10 6.45
N VAL A 147 -2.55 -3.61 5.31
CA VAL A 147 -1.73 -4.37 4.36
C VAL A 147 -0.59 -3.51 3.84
N PHE A 148 -0.90 -2.30 3.39
CA PHE A 148 0.06 -1.38 2.80
C PHE A 148 1.18 -1.02 3.77
N GLU A 149 0.87 -0.63 5.01
CA GLU A 149 1.87 -0.28 6.02
C GLU A 149 2.87 -1.43 6.26
N LYS A 150 2.37 -2.66 6.39
CA LYS A 150 3.23 -3.84 6.57
C LYS A 150 4.00 -4.19 5.30
N ALA A 151 3.37 -4.09 4.14
CA ALA A 151 4.01 -4.38 2.86
C ALA A 151 5.12 -3.37 2.56
N LEU A 152 4.88 -2.08 2.81
CA LEU A 152 5.86 -1.01 2.74
C LEU A 152 7.02 -1.28 3.69
N SER A 153 6.75 -1.55 4.97
CA SER A 153 7.81 -1.89 5.94
C SER A 153 8.68 -3.05 5.47
N LEU A 154 8.10 -4.09 4.87
CA LEU A 154 8.86 -5.22 4.33
C LEU A 154 9.66 -4.78 3.09
N SER A 155 9.02 -4.11 2.13
CA SER A 155 9.64 -3.66 0.89
C SER A 155 10.85 -2.73 1.13
N LEU A 156 10.82 -1.90 2.16
CA LEU A 156 11.93 -1.05 2.58
C LEU A 156 13.17 -1.84 3.07
N SER A 157 13.01 -3.14 3.38
CA SER A 157 14.12 -4.05 3.71
C SER A 157 14.57 -4.93 2.54
N ARG A 158 13.88 -4.84 1.39
CA ARG A 158 14.09 -5.71 0.23
C ARG A 158 15.08 -5.14 -0.77
N SER A 159 15.58 -6.02 -1.64
CA SER A 159 16.72 -5.74 -2.52
C SER A 159 16.50 -4.57 -3.47
N GLU A 160 15.29 -4.36 -3.99
CA GLU A 160 15.05 -3.28 -4.95
C GLU A 160 15.19 -1.91 -4.29
N PHE A 161 14.60 -1.73 -3.10
CA PHE A 161 14.74 -0.50 -2.34
C PHE A 161 16.17 -0.28 -1.80
N LEU A 162 16.86 -1.34 -1.37
CA LEU A 162 18.24 -1.24 -0.86
C LEU A 162 19.24 -0.79 -1.93
N LYS A 163 18.92 -0.92 -3.22
CA LYS A 163 19.77 -0.45 -4.32
C LYS A 163 19.64 1.05 -4.62
N ILE A 164 18.66 1.73 -4.02
CA ILE A 164 18.44 3.18 -4.20
C ILE A 164 19.45 3.96 -3.37
N LYS A 165 20.10 4.96 -4.00
CA LYS A 165 20.97 5.90 -3.28
C LYS A 165 20.12 6.83 -2.43
N LYS A 166 20.49 6.99 -1.16
CA LYS A 166 19.72 7.75 -0.17
C LYS A 166 20.62 8.28 0.94
N GLN A 167 20.29 9.46 1.45
CA GLN A 167 20.88 10.02 2.68
C GLN A 167 19.95 9.72 3.87
N THR A 168 19.35 10.75 4.45
CA THR A 168 18.17 10.63 5.32
C THR A 168 16.95 10.58 4.43
N LEU A 169 16.16 9.51 4.55
CA LEU A 169 14.91 9.37 3.83
C LEU A 169 13.74 9.60 4.78
N PHE A 170 12.84 10.48 4.37
CA PHE A 170 11.56 10.70 5.02
C PHE A 170 10.45 10.07 4.19
N ILE A 171 9.66 9.20 4.82
CA ILE A 171 8.51 8.56 4.18
C ILE A 171 7.25 9.04 4.89
N PHE A 172 6.32 9.59 4.12
CA PHE A 172 5.04 10.11 4.58
C PHE A 172 3.89 9.26 4.03
N ILE A 173 2.84 9.06 4.82
CA ILE A 173 1.61 8.35 4.42
C ILE A 173 0.40 9.22 4.80
N ASP A 174 -0.44 9.57 3.83
CA ASP A 174 -1.71 10.30 4.00
C ASP A 174 -2.88 9.30 4.08
N PRO A 175 -3.88 9.39 5.00
CA PRO A 175 -4.39 10.56 5.77
C PRO A 175 -3.74 10.82 7.14
N THR A 176 -2.85 9.96 7.62
CA THR A 176 -2.39 9.99 9.02
C THR A 176 -1.17 10.90 9.27
N HIS A 177 -0.55 11.43 8.21
CA HIS A 177 0.76 12.09 8.28
C HIS A 177 1.78 11.24 9.06
N THR A 178 1.69 9.91 8.97
CA THR A 178 2.62 9.04 9.66
C THR A 178 3.98 9.15 8.98
N MET A 179 4.96 9.71 9.71
CA MET A 179 6.32 9.89 9.22
C MET A 179 7.19 8.71 9.67
N ILE A 180 7.62 7.90 8.72
CA ILE A 180 8.66 6.88 8.93
C ILE A 180 9.99 7.51 8.52
N ILE A 181 10.90 7.66 9.48
CA ILE A 181 12.26 8.15 9.21
C ILE A 181 13.18 6.94 9.02
N LEU A 182 13.74 6.80 7.82
CA LEU A 182 14.80 5.84 7.55
C LEU A 182 16.12 6.59 7.40
N GLN A 183 17.01 6.43 8.38
CA GLN A 183 18.37 6.94 8.26
C GLN A 183 19.23 5.91 7.51
N SER A 184 19.87 6.33 6.43
CA SER A 184 21.00 5.58 5.89
C SER A 184 22.11 5.55 6.93
N SER A 185 22.34 4.39 7.55
CA SER A 185 23.61 4.13 8.20
C SER A 185 24.66 3.94 7.11
N CYS A 186 25.24 5.04 6.63
CA CYS A 186 26.48 5.00 5.85
C CYS A 186 27.56 4.35 6.73
N SER A 187 27.79 3.05 6.55
CA SER A 187 29.04 2.44 6.98
C SER A 187 30.13 2.97 6.06
N LYS A 188 31.10 3.66 6.67
CA LYS A 188 32.31 4.18 6.02
C LYS A 188 33.08 3.11 5.26
#